data_AF-A0A380DY65-F1
#
_entry.id   AF-A0A380DY65-F1
#
_cell.length_a   1.000
_cell.length_b   1.000
_cell.length_c   1.000
_cell.angle_alpha   90.00
_cell.angle_beta   90.00
_cell.angle_gamma   90.00
#
_symmetry.space_group_name_H-M   'P 1'
#
loop_
_entity.id
_entity.type
_entity.pdbx_description
1 polymer ?
#
loop_
_entity_poly.entity_id
_entity_poly.type
_entity_poly.pdbx_seq_one_letter_code
_entity_poly.pdbx_strand_id
1 'polypeptide(L)' 'MKWTKEEKDKRAKELIKLVDLPESFLERYPAELSGGQQQRIGVVRALAAEQDIILMDEPFGALDPIREIRYKI' A
#
# COMPACT_ATOMS: atom_id res chain seq x y z
N MET A 1 -7.84 16.34 2.44
CA MET A 1 -6.77 16.54 1.44
C MET A 1 -7.40 16.71 0.06
N LYS A 2 -7.04 17.74 -0.72
CA LYS A 2 -7.49 17.88 -2.11
C LYS A 2 -6.33 17.52 -3.05
N TRP A 3 -6.06 16.22 -3.21
CA TRP A 3 -5.15 15.76 -4.26
C TRP A 3 -5.83 15.83 -5.61
N THR A 4 -5.08 16.32 -6.60
CA THR A 4 -5.38 16.18 -8.02
C THR A 4 -5.37 14.71 -8.43
N LYS A 5 -5.96 14.40 -9.60
CA LYS A 5 -5.92 13.05 -10.16
C LYS A 5 -4.48 12.58 -10.36
N GLU A 6 -3.63 13.46 -10.84
CA GLU A 6 -2.23 13.17 -11.15
C GLU A 6 -1.40 12.87 -9.88
N GLU A 7 -1.66 13.60 -8.78
CA GLU A 7 -1.07 13.30 -7.47
C GLU A 7 -1.53 11.94 -6.92
N LYS A 8 -2.81 11.60 -7.07
CA LYS A 8 -3.34 10.28 -6.67
C LYS A 8 -2.68 9.15 -7.46
N ASP A 9 -2.60 9.29 -8.77
CA ASP A 9 -2.03 8.27 -9.67
C ASP A 9 -0.54 8.09 -9.38
N LYS A 10 0.19 9.19 -9.17
CA LYS A 10 1.60 9.15 -8.76
C LYS A 10 1.77 8.43 -7.42
N ARG A 11 0.97 8.78 -6.41
CA ARG A 11 1.06 8.17 -5.09
C ARG A 11 0.72 6.68 -5.13
N ALA A 12 -0.30 6.28 -5.88
CA ALA A 12 -0.69 4.89 -6.01
C ALA A 12 0.44 4.04 -6.64
N LYS A 13 1.14 4.58 -7.65
CA LYS A 13 2.32 3.94 -8.26
C LYS A 13 3.51 3.80 -7.30
N GLU A 14 3.76 4.78 -6.44
CA GLU A 14 4.79 4.68 -5.41
C GLU A 14 4.46 3.60 -4.38
N LEU A 15 3.20 3.57 -3.93
CA LEU A 15 2.73 2.64 -2.91
C LEU A 15 2.71 1.19 -3.38
N ILE A 16 2.30 0.92 -4.62
CA ILE A 16 2.24 -0.46 -5.12
C ILE A 16 3.64 -1.09 -5.25
N LYS A 17 4.64 -0.26 -5.60
CA LYS A 17 6.06 -0.64 -5.61
C LYS A 17 6.59 -0.94 -4.21
N LEU A 18 6.12 -0.22 -3.20
CA LEU A 18 6.54 -0.42 -1.80
C LEU A 18 6.20 -1.83 -1.27
N VAL A 19 5.14 -2.45 -1.80
CA VAL A 19 4.70 -3.80 -1.44
C VAL A 19 5.00 -4.86 -2.49
N ASP A 20 5.94 -4.57 -3.39
CA ASP A 20 6.40 -5.48 -4.44
C ASP A 20 5.25 -6.06 -5.29
N LEU A 21 4.27 -5.20 -5.61
CA LEU A 21 3.18 -5.54 -6.52
C LEU A 21 3.38 -4.84 -7.88
N PRO A 22 3.13 -5.54 -9.01
CA PRO A 22 3.22 -4.92 -10.33
C PRO A 22 2.23 -3.76 -10.51
N GLU A 23 2.58 -2.74 -11.30
CA GLU A 23 1.69 -1.61 -11.59
C GLU A 23 0.35 -2.05 -12.25
N SER A 24 0.31 -3.21 -12.90
CA SER A 24 -0.93 -3.78 -13.47
C SER A 24 -2.01 -4.08 -12.42
N PHE A 25 -1.66 -4.08 -11.13
CA PHE A 25 -2.61 -4.23 -10.03
C PHE A 25 -3.41 -2.96 -9.74
N LEU A 26 -2.98 -1.80 -10.25
CA LEU A 26 -3.73 -0.54 -10.11
C LEU A 26 -5.09 -0.59 -10.81
N GLU A 27 -5.21 -1.41 -11.85
CA GLU A 27 -6.42 -1.59 -12.64
C GLU A 27 -7.29 -2.77 -12.15
N ARG A 28 -6.88 -3.47 -11.09
CA ARG A 28 -7.59 -4.64 -10.57
C ARG A 28 -8.60 -4.27 -9.49
N TYR A 29 -9.75 -4.94 -9.54
CA TYR A 29 -10.75 -4.89 -8.48
C TYR A 29 -10.32 -5.72 -7.26
N PRO A 30 -10.77 -5.36 -6.04
CA PRO A 30 -10.43 -6.10 -4.82
C PRO A 30 -10.72 -7.60 -4.88
N ALA A 31 -11.79 -8.00 -5.57
CA ALA A 31 -12.18 -9.41 -5.74
C ALA A 31 -11.21 -10.23 -6.61
N GLU A 32 -10.35 -9.58 -7.39
CA GLU A 32 -9.36 -10.21 -8.29
C GLU A 32 -8.01 -10.46 -7.60
N LEU A 33 -7.92 -10.17 -6.30
CA LEU A 33 -6.70 -10.25 -5.51
C LEU A 33 -6.76 -11.44 -4.55
N SER A 34 -5.64 -12.14 -4.38
CA SER A 34 -5.50 -13.13 -3.33
C SER A 34 -5.54 -12.49 -1.95
N GLY A 35 -5.84 -13.26 -0.89
CA GLY A 35 -5.88 -12.73 0.48
C GLY A 35 -4.61 -11.99 0.90
N GLY A 36 -3.43 -12.54 0.56
CA GLY A 36 -2.14 -11.87 0.83
C GLY A 36 -1.91 -10.61 -0.02
N GLN A 37 -2.46 -10.54 -1.23
CA GLN A 37 -2.43 -9.32 -2.05
C GLN A 37 -3.36 -8.24 -1.47
N GLN A 38 -4.55 -8.62 -0.99
CA GLN A 38 -5.47 -7.69 -0.32
C GLN A 38 -4.86 -7.14 0.98
N GLN A 39 -4.16 -7.97 1.75
CA GLN A 39 -3.43 -7.53 2.94
C GLN A 39 -2.33 -6.51 2.59
N ARG A 40 -1.51 -6.78 1.56
CA ARG A 40 -0.52 -5.80 1.04
C ARG A 40 -1.16 -4.46 0.71
N ILE A 41 -2.24 -4.48 -0.07
CA ILE A 41 -2.96 -3.27 -0.46
C ILE A 41 -3.55 -2.56 0.76
N GLY A 42 -4.05 -3.30 1.75
CA GLY A 42 -4.54 -2.77 3.02
C GLY A 42 -3.48 -1.96 3.77
N VAL A 43 -2.26 -2.49 3.88
CA VAL A 43 -1.12 -1.80 4.51
C VAL A 43 -0.79 -0.50 3.75
N VAL A 44 -0.61 -0.56 2.43
CA VAL A 44 -0.24 0.66 1.68
C VAL A 44 -1.36 1.69 1.60
N ARG A 45 -2.63 1.27 1.68
CA ARG A 45 -3.75 2.20 1.78
C ARG A 45 -3.71 2.97 3.10
N ALA A 46 -3.31 2.34 4.20
CA ALA A 46 -3.10 3.05 5.47
C ALA A 46 -1.94 4.05 5.36
N LEU A 47 -0.86 3.66 4.67
CA LEU A 47 0.29 4.54 4.38
C LEU A 47 -0.02 5.69 3.41
N ALA A 48 -1.02 5.52 2.55
CA ALA A 48 -1.48 6.56 1.62
C ALA A 48 -2.10 7.75 2.35
N ALA A 49 -2.63 7.53 3.55
CA ALA A 49 -3.35 8.54 4.30
C ALA A 49 -2.45 9.57 4.99
N GLU A 50 -1.11 9.49 4.85
CA GLU A 50 -0.14 10.42 5.47
C GLU A 50 -0.44 10.70 6.97
N GLN A 51 -0.76 9.64 7.71
CA GLN A 51 -1.08 9.74 9.14
C GLN A 51 0.21 9.71 9.97
N ASP A 52 0.26 10.50 11.05
CA ASP A 52 1.40 10.51 11.98
C ASP A 52 1.55 9.17 12.73
N ILE A 53 0.44 8.46 12.95
CA ILE A 53 0.39 7.20 13.68
C ILE A 53 -0.54 6.24 12.94
N ILE A 54 -0.10 4.99 12.78
CA ILE A 54 -0.90 3.90 12.23
C ILE A 54 -0.88 2.74 13.22
N LEU A 55 -2.05 2.36 13.72
CA LEU A 55 -2.22 1.14 14.51
C LEU A 55 -2.54 0.00 13.55
N MET A 56 -1.75 -1.07 13.62
CA MET A 56 -1.94 -2.27 12.82
C MET A 56 -1.88 -3.50 13.71
N ASP A 57 -2.82 -4.41 13.54
CA ASP A 57 -2.83 -5.71 14.20
C ASP A 57 -2.31 -6.77 13.21
N GLU A 58 -1.19 -7.40 13.54
CA GLU A 58 -0.48 -8.37 12.70
C GLU A 58 -0.31 -8.01 11.19
N PRO A 59 0.10 -6.77 10.82
CA PRO A 59 0.12 -6.34 9.41
C PRO A 59 1.08 -7.13 8.51
N PHE A 60 2.06 -7.81 9.11
CA PHE A 60 3.11 -8.52 8.42
C PHE A 60 3.04 -10.04 8.61
N GLY A 61 2.00 -10.58 9.28
CA GLY A 61 1.92 -12.02 9.58
C GLY A 61 1.92 -12.92 8.35
N ALA A 62 1.42 -12.40 7.22
CA ALA A 62 1.34 -13.11 5.93
C ALA A 62 2.26 -12.51 4.85
N LEU A 63 3.08 -11.53 5.21
CA LEU A 63 4.00 -10.87 4.31
C LEU A 63 5.41 -11.15 4.75
N ASP A 64 6.20 -11.80 3.89
CA ASP A 64 7.66 -11.87 4.05
C ASP A 64 8.16 -10.51 4.54
N PRO A 65 9.08 -10.48 5.52
CA PRO A 65 9.44 -9.25 6.21
C PRO A 65 9.76 -8.18 5.16
N ILE A 66 8.91 -7.17 5.07
CA ILE A 66 9.17 -5.98 4.26
C ILE A 66 10.33 -5.30 4.98
N ARG A 67 11.56 -5.68 4.59
CA ARG A 67 12.76 -5.47 5.39
C ARG A 67 13.11 -3.99 5.56
N GLU A 68 12.50 -3.09 4.80
CA GLU A 68 12.86 -1.68 4.90
C GLU A 68 11.76 -0.74 4.37
N ILE A 69 10.63 -0.63 5.10
CA ILE A 69 9.83 0.60 4.99
C ILE A 69 10.53 1.67 5.85
N ARG A 70 11.58 2.29 5.30
CA ARG A 70 12.23 3.44 5.94
C ARG A 70 11.38 4.68 5.70
N TYR A 71 10.34 4.88 6.51
CA TYR A 71 9.84 6.23 6.73
C TYR A 71 10.92 6.98 7.48
N LYS A 72 11.57 7.93 6.81
CA LYS A 72 12.36 8.95 7.51
C LYS A 72 11.38 9.71 8.40
N ILE A 73 11.40 9.38 9.69
CA ILE A 73 11.04 10.32 10.75
C ILE A 73 12.14 11.38 10.81
#